data_AF-A0A9D8FAK0-F1
#
_entry.id   AF-A0A9D8FAK0-F1
#
_cell.length_a   1.000
_cell.length_b   1.000
_cell.length_c   1.000
_cell.angle_alpha   90.00
_cell.angle_beta   90.00
_cell.angle_gamma   90.00
#
_symmetry.space_group_name_H-M   'P 1'
#
loop_
_entity.id
_entity.type
_entity.pdbx_description
1 polymer ?
#
loop_
_entity_poly.entity_id
_entity_poly.type
_entity_poly.pdbx_seq_one_letter_code
_entity_poly.pdbx_strand_id
1 'polypeptide(L)'
;MADALTPFQLSAESRAVFEAQPHNQRRLERIRQGFPGPFHVLDCDTACFIYLSVAEQLGLPLKLVTIPSLNRRTGHTFVRWREGSNHLNWETMDGVVRSDDFYEKEWKIPAAVMRSKSAMKDLSRVEIEGFIHYLIAVSHSRRKQHEQAIRELDRAAELYPENLDARREFAWVTATAPVLRNRRNTDAISNALFVLERADDPDIRDTLAAAHASAGRFDLAIREVRAAIASGWASREARVGYRQRLALYEQGRVYRQPVRELEEGGPKDQERR
;
A
#
# COMPACT_ATOMS: atom_id res chain seq x y z
N MET A 1 -6.70 -16.23 1.75
CA MET A 1 -6.64 -14.85 1.21
C MET A 1 -6.86 -15.03 -0.28
N ALA A 2 -7.97 -14.54 -0.84
CA ALA A 2 -8.19 -14.63 -2.28
C ALA A 2 -7.28 -13.63 -2.97
N ASP A 3 -6.65 -14.04 -4.06
CA ASP A 3 -5.83 -13.18 -4.92
C ASP A 3 -6.16 -13.48 -6.39
N ALA A 4 -5.43 -12.84 -7.31
CA ALA A 4 -5.67 -13.02 -8.74
C ALA A 4 -5.35 -14.44 -9.23
N LEU A 5 -4.53 -15.20 -8.51
CA LEU A 5 -4.04 -16.52 -8.91
C LEU A 5 -4.75 -17.66 -8.18
N THR A 6 -5.24 -17.41 -6.97
CA THR A 6 -5.93 -18.38 -6.12
C THR A 6 -7.43 -18.12 -6.17
N PRO A 7 -8.20 -18.94 -6.91
CA PRO A 7 -9.63 -18.74 -7.01
C PRO A 7 -10.33 -19.01 -5.67
N PHE A 8 -11.50 -18.42 -5.50
CA PHE A 8 -12.36 -18.65 -4.35
C PHE A 8 -13.82 -18.90 -4.77
N GLN A 9 -14.58 -19.49 -3.86
CA GLN A 9 -16.04 -19.63 -3.97
C GLN A 9 -16.73 -18.60 -3.07
N LEU A 10 -17.75 -17.94 -3.59
CA LEU A 10 -18.61 -17.04 -2.83
C LEU A 10 -19.62 -17.84 -2.01
N SER A 11 -19.75 -17.51 -0.72
CA SER A 11 -20.88 -17.97 0.07
C SER A 11 -22.16 -17.24 -0.33
N ALA A 12 -23.32 -17.83 -0.01
CA ALA A 12 -24.61 -17.18 -0.23
C ALA A 12 -24.70 -15.85 0.55
N GLU A 13 -24.16 -15.78 1.77
CA GLU A 13 -24.17 -14.53 2.57
C GLU A 13 -23.26 -13.45 1.96
N SER A 14 -22.12 -13.86 1.40
CA SER A 14 -21.12 -12.91 0.86
C SER A 14 -21.49 -12.40 -0.53
N ARG A 15 -22.36 -13.11 -1.25
CA ARG A 15 -22.76 -12.79 -2.63
C ARG A 15 -23.36 -11.38 -2.74
N ALA A 16 -24.30 -11.02 -1.87
CA ALA A 16 -24.96 -9.72 -1.93
C ALA A 16 -23.96 -8.57 -1.73
N VAL A 17 -23.02 -8.73 -0.80
CA VAL A 17 -21.95 -7.75 -0.55
C VAL A 17 -21.02 -7.65 -1.77
N PHE A 18 -20.69 -8.78 -2.40
CA PHE A 18 -19.83 -8.82 -3.57
C PHE A 18 -20.51 -8.18 -4.81
N GLU A 19 -21.79 -8.45 -5.04
CA GLU A 19 -22.58 -7.80 -6.10
C GLU A 19 -22.74 -6.30 -5.86
N ALA A 20 -22.84 -5.86 -4.60
CA ALA A 20 -23.00 -4.44 -4.26
C ALA A 20 -21.73 -3.60 -4.44
N GLN A 21 -20.56 -4.21 -4.64
CA GLN A 21 -19.31 -3.47 -4.88
C GLN A 21 -19.42 -2.64 -6.17
N PRO A 22 -19.13 -1.32 -6.14
CA PRO A 22 -19.23 -0.47 -7.33
C PRO A 22 -18.44 -1.00 -8.53
N HIS A 23 -17.24 -1.53 -8.30
CA HIS A 23 -16.38 -2.13 -9.34
C HIS A 23 -16.99 -3.37 -10.00
N ASN A 24 -18.00 -3.99 -9.38
CA ASN A 24 -18.67 -5.18 -9.91
C ASN A 24 -19.93 -4.88 -10.72
N GLN A 25 -20.37 -3.61 -10.83
CA GLN A 25 -21.60 -3.25 -11.54
C GLN A 25 -21.66 -3.79 -12.97
N ARG A 26 -20.54 -3.73 -13.71
CA ARG A 26 -20.45 -4.25 -15.08
C ARG A 26 -20.25 -5.76 -15.18
N ARG A 27 -20.03 -6.42 -14.05
CA ARG A 27 -19.70 -7.85 -13.94
C ARG A 27 -20.83 -8.64 -13.26
N LEU A 28 -21.93 -7.97 -12.90
CA LEU A 28 -23.07 -8.58 -12.19
C LEU A 28 -23.60 -9.82 -12.90
N GLU A 29 -23.85 -9.73 -14.20
CA GLU A 29 -24.35 -10.89 -14.96
C GLU A 29 -23.39 -12.08 -14.87
N ARG A 30 -22.09 -11.85 -15.05
CA ARG A 30 -21.05 -12.88 -14.94
C ARG A 30 -20.97 -13.46 -13.52
N ILE A 31 -21.08 -12.64 -12.49
CA ILE A 31 -21.07 -13.07 -11.08
C ILE A 31 -22.29 -13.96 -10.80
N ARG A 32 -23.47 -13.57 -11.30
CA ARG A 32 -24.72 -14.33 -11.11
C ARG A 32 -24.71 -15.68 -11.80
N GLN A 33 -24.24 -15.73 -13.05
CA GLN A 33 -24.14 -16.96 -13.83
C GLN A 33 -23.04 -17.89 -13.31
N GLY A 34 -21.94 -17.33 -12.79
CA GLY A 34 -20.79 -18.09 -12.31
C GLY A 34 -20.87 -18.53 -10.84
N PHE A 35 -21.97 -18.26 -10.14
CA PHE A 35 -22.09 -18.61 -8.72
C PHE A 35 -22.11 -20.14 -8.51
N PRO A 36 -21.39 -20.69 -7.52
CA PRO A 36 -20.61 -20.00 -6.47
C PRO A 36 -19.16 -19.68 -6.84
N GLY A 37 -18.67 -20.07 -8.02
CA GLY A 37 -17.31 -19.80 -8.50
C GLY A 37 -16.83 -20.88 -9.48
N PRO A 38 -15.52 -20.93 -9.78
CA PRO A 38 -14.44 -20.14 -9.18
C PRO A 38 -14.43 -18.67 -9.62
N PHE A 39 -14.11 -17.77 -8.69
CA PHE A 39 -13.81 -16.36 -8.98
C PHE A 39 -12.37 -16.02 -8.63
N HIS A 40 -11.78 -15.11 -9.41
CA HIS A 40 -10.46 -14.52 -9.15
C HIS A 40 -10.65 -13.05 -8.77
N VAL A 41 -9.83 -12.54 -7.84
CA VAL A 41 -9.89 -11.13 -7.44
C VAL A 41 -8.87 -10.34 -8.25
N LEU A 42 -9.33 -9.31 -8.94
CA LEU A 42 -8.48 -8.32 -9.57
C LEU A 42 -8.45 -7.06 -8.68
N ASP A 43 -7.26 -6.53 -8.43
CA ASP A 43 -7.08 -5.22 -7.82
C ASP A 43 -6.52 -4.23 -8.87
N CYS A 44 -6.49 -2.95 -8.55
CA CYS A 44 -6.14 -1.86 -9.46
C CYS A 44 -4.77 -2.04 -10.12
N ASP A 45 -3.76 -2.53 -9.39
CA ASP A 45 -2.41 -2.76 -9.89
C ASP A 45 -2.35 -3.91 -10.89
N THR A 46 -2.96 -5.04 -10.53
CA THR A 46 -3.02 -6.27 -11.34
C THR A 46 -3.82 -6.01 -12.60
N ALA A 47 -4.92 -5.25 -12.50
CA ALA A 47 -5.69 -4.80 -13.66
C ALA A 47 -4.81 -3.97 -14.60
N CYS A 48 -4.08 -2.99 -14.08
CA CYS A 48 -3.19 -2.17 -14.89
C CYS A 48 -2.10 -3.00 -15.59
N PHE A 49 -1.49 -3.97 -14.90
CA PHE A 49 -0.46 -4.81 -15.51
C PHE A 49 -0.96 -5.65 -16.68
N ILE A 50 -2.22 -6.11 -16.67
CA ILE A 50 -2.82 -6.80 -17.82
C ILE A 50 -2.89 -5.85 -19.03
N TYR A 51 -3.37 -4.63 -18.83
CA TYR A 51 -3.44 -3.62 -19.91
C TYR A 51 -2.06 -3.25 -20.43
N LEU A 52 -1.09 -3.02 -19.53
CA LEU A 52 0.28 -2.67 -19.89
C LEU A 52 0.97 -3.80 -20.66
N SER A 53 0.73 -5.06 -20.27
CA SER A 53 1.30 -6.21 -20.97
C SER A 53 0.82 -6.29 -22.42
N VAL A 54 -0.47 -6.08 -22.66
CA VAL A 54 -1.02 -6.02 -24.03
C VAL A 54 -0.49 -4.80 -24.79
N ALA A 55 -0.44 -3.63 -24.14
CA ALA A 55 0.04 -2.40 -24.75
C ALA A 55 1.51 -2.47 -25.15
N GLU A 56 2.39 -3.05 -24.33
CA GLU A 56 3.82 -3.21 -24.62
C GLU A 56 4.02 -4.13 -25.84
N GLN A 57 3.29 -5.24 -25.93
CA GLN A 57 3.36 -6.16 -27.08
C GLN A 57 2.87 -5.52 -28.39
N LEU A 58 1.90 -4.61 -28.31
CA LEU A 58 1.32 -3.93 -29.46
C LEU A 58 1.98 -2.57 -29.75
N GLY A 59 2.98 -2.15 -28.98
CA GLY A 59 3.62 -0.84 -29.12
C GLY A 59 2.68 0.35 -28.85
N LEU A 60 1.65 0.17 -28.03
CA LEU A 60 0.67 1.21 -27.71
C LEU A 60 1.20 2.17 -26.63
N PRO A 61 0.88 3.47 -26.69
CA PRO A 61 1.47 4.48 -25.81
C PRO A 61 0.74 4.56 -24.45
N LEU A 62 0.59 3.42 -23.79
CA LEU A 62 -0.07 3.31 -22.50
C LEU A 62 0.92 3.53 -21.36
N LYS A 63 0.52 4.30 -20.36
CA LYS A 63 1.30 4.63 -19.16
C LYS A 63 0.60 4.12 -17.92
N LEU A 64 1.38 3.64 -16.95
CA LEU A 64 0.90 3.44 -15.59
C LEU A 64 0.87 4.79 -14.88
N VAL A 65 -0.20 5.06 -14.13
CA VAL A 65 -0.31 6.24 -13.29
C VAL A 65 -0.64 5.81 -11.86
N THR A 66 0.09 6.37 -10.90
CA THR A 66 -0.07 6.05 -9.47
C THR A 66 -0.60 7.24 -8.68
N ILE A 67 -1.47 6.96 -7.71
CA ILE A 67 -1.90 7.85 -6.65
C ILE A 67 -1.46 7.20 -5.34
N PRO A 68 -0.63 7.86 -4.51
CA PRO A 68 -0.09 7.24 -3.31
C PRO A 68 -1.15 7.12 -2.22
N SER A 69 -0.89 6.26 -1.23
CA SER A 69 -1.75 6.16 -0.04
C SER A 69 -1.58 7.40 0.83
N LEU A 70 -2.70 8.08 1.14
CA LEU A 70 -2.72 9.34 1.87
C LEU A 70 -3.91 9.40 2.83
N ASN A 71 -3.69 9.85 4.07
CA ASN A 71 -4.73 10.08 5.07
C ASN A 71 -5.68 8.88 5.21
N ARG A 72 -5.07 7.69 5.30
CA ARG A 72 -5.74 6.38 5.39
C ARG A 72 -6.58 5.95 4.20
N ARG A 73 -6.49 6.65 3.07
CA ARG A 73 -6.93 6.12 1.77
C ARG A 73 -5.80 5.28 1.21
N THR A 74 -6.11 4.04 0.87
CA THR A 74 -5.22 3.20 0.07
C THR A 74 -4.92 3.91 -1.24
N GLY A 75 -3.69 3.80 -1.72
CA GLY A 75 -3.30 4.27 -3.04
C GLY A 75 -4.11 3.61 -4.15
N HIS A 76 -3.94 4.13 -5.36
CA HIS A 76 -4.66 3.67 -6.54
C HIS A 76 -3.77 3.72 -7.77
N THR A 77 -4.06 2.84 -8.72
CA THR A 77 -3.43 2.87 -10.03
C THR A 77 -4.46 2.75 -11.13
N PHE A 78 -4.21 3.45 -12.23
CA PHE A 78 -4.98 3.36 -13.45
C PHE A 78 -4.04 3.48 -14.66
N VAL A 79 -4.57 3.26 -15.86
CA VAL A 79 -3.78 3.41 -17.09
C VAL A 79 -4.16 4.66 -17.85
N ARG A 80 -3.18 5.31 -18.45
CA ARG A 80 -3.36 6.52 -19.24
C ARG A 80 -2.86 6.30 -20.66
N TRP A 81 -3.72 6.50 -21.63
CA TRP A 81 -3.31 6.62 -23.02
C TRP A 81 -2.71 8.00 -23.24
N ARG A 82 -1.54 8.10 -23.89
CA ARG A 82 -0.91 9.38 -24.19
C ARG A 82 -0.53 9.49 -25.66
N GLU A 83 -0.93 10.60 -26.28
CA GLU A 83 -0.58 10.95 -27.65
C GLU A 83 -0.11 12.41 -27.68
N GLY A 84 1.21 12.61 -27.70
CA GLY A 84 1.80 13.93 -27.52
C GLY A 84 1.41 14.55 -26.18
N SER A 85 0.81 15.75 -26.21
CA SER A 85 0.26 16.43 -25.04
C SER A 85 -1.13 15.95 -24.63
N ASN A 86 -1.81 15.18 -25.48
CA ASN A 86 -3.16 14.71 -25.21
C ASN A 86 -3.13 13.42 -24.39
N HIS A 87 -4.13 13.23 -23.54
CA HIS A 87 -4.29 11.99 -22.81
C HIS A 87 -5.73 11.62 -22.51
N LEU A 88 -5.92 10.35 -22.21
CA LEU A 88 -7.17 9.76 -21.75
C LEU A 88 -6.85 8.82 -20.59
N ASN A 89 -7.47 9.05 -19.43
CA ASN A 89 -7.35 8.12 -18.30
C ASN A 89 -8.43 7.05 -18.40
N TRP A 90 -8.02 5.79 -18.35
CA TRP A 90 -8.89 4.64 -18.32
C TRP A 90 -8.85 4.01 -16.93
N GLU A 91 -9.96 4.16 -16.20
CA GLU A 91 -10.17 3.53 -14.89
C GLU A 91 -10.41 2.03 -15.11
N THR A 92 -9.39 1.21 -14.89
CA THR A 92 -9.39 -0.22 -15.23
C THR A 92 -10.39 -1.03 -14.40
N MET A 93 -10.69 -0.56 -13.18
CA MET A 93 -11.63 -1.26 -12.30
C MET A 93 -13.07 -1.10 -12.77
N ASP A 94 -13.43 0.11 -13.20
CA ASP A 94 -14.78 0.49 -13.60
C ASP A 94 -15.02 0.40 -15.12
N GLY A 95 -13.96 0.38 -15.92
CA GLY A 95 -14.01 0.40 -17.38
C GLY A 95 -14.53 1.72 -17.96
N VAL A 96 -14.15 2.84 -17.37
CA VAL A 96 -14.66 4.18 -17.71
C VAL A 96 -13.54 5.17 -17.89
N VAL A 97 -13.78 6.20 -18.69
CA VAL A 97 -12.88 7.34 -18.81
C VAL A 97 -13.07 8.27 -17.61
N ARG A 98 -11.95 8.76 -17.05
CA ARG A 98 -11.94 9.75 -15.96
C ARG A 98 -11.05 10.93 -16.32
N SER A 99 -11.39 12.12 -15.83
CA SER A 99 -10.53 13.31 -15.98
C SER A 99 -9.45 13.34 -14.88
N ASP A 100 -8.40 14.15 -15.06
CA ASP A 100 -7.44 14.41 -13.98
C ASP A 100 -8.13 15.09 -12.79
N ASP A 101 -9.04 16.04 -13.07
CA ASP A 101 -9.92 16.69 -12.08
C ASP A 101 -10.70 15.70 -11.20
N PHE A 102 -11.20 14.62 -11.81
CA PHE A 102 -11.90 13.58 -11.06
C PHE A 102 -10.95 12.95 -10.04
N TYR A 103 -9.75 12.54 -10.46
CA TYR A 103 -8.80 11.92 -9.55
C TYR A 103 -8.34 12.89 -8.46
N GLU A 104 -8.01 14.12 -8.82
CA GLU A 104 -7.56 15.14 -7.86
C GLU A 104 -8.60 15.38 -6.76
N LYS A 105 -9.87 15.56 -7.13
CA LYS A 105 -10.97 15.87 -6.21
C LYS A 105 -11.43 14.65 -5.40
N GLU A 106 -11.67 13.51 -6.06
CA GLU A 106 -12.17 12.31 -5.40
C GLU A 106 -11.14 11.68 -4.45
N TRP A 107 -9.87 11.70 -4.84
CA TRP A 107 -8.78 11.16 -4.04
C TRP A 107 -8.16 12.19 -3.09
N LYS A 108 -8.63 13.44 -3.15
CA LYS A 108 -8.19 14.55 -2.29
C LYS A 108 -6.67 14.71 -2.29
N ILE A 109 -6.08 14.67 -3.47
CA ILE A 109 -4.62 14.67 -3.63
C ILE A 109 -4.10 16.05 -3.21
N PRO A 110 -3.21 16.15 -2.20
CA PRO A 110 -2.68 17.43 -1.77
C PRO A 110 -1.87 18.10 -2.88
N ALA A 111 -1.97 19.42 -2.99
CA ALA A 111 -1.25 20.19 -4.01
C ALA A 111 0.28 19.99 -3.93
N ALA A 112 0.84 19.73 -2.75
CA ALA A 112 2.26 19.42 -2.59
C ALA A 112 2.65 18.07 -3.22
N VAL A 113 1.79 17.05 -3.12
CA VAL A 113 1.98 15.74 -3.76
C VAL A 113 1.88 15.87 -5.29
N MET A 114 0.94 16.69 -5.78
CA MET A 114 0.83 17.01 -7.21
C MET A 114 2.09 17.74 -7.72
N ARG A 115 2.54 18.79 -7.01
CA ARG A 115 3.73 19.58 -7.40
C ARG A 115 5.02 18.78 -7.40
N SER A 116 5.18 17.85 -6.45
CA SER A 116 6.33 16.95 -6.38
C SER A 116 6.28 15.81 -7.40
N LYS A 117 5.19 15.70 -8.17
CA LYS A 117 4.94 14.61 -9.14
C LYS A 117 4.98 13.22 -8.48
N SER A 118 4.62 13.15 -7.20
CA SER A 118 4.46 11.90 -6.46
C SER A 118 3.07 11.26 -6.65
N ALA A 119 2.16 11.94 -7.37
CA ALA A 119 0.88 11.42 -7.81
C ALA A 119 0.60 11.85 -9.26
N MET A 120 -0.29 11.14 -9.95
CA MET A 120 -0.80 11.48 -11.30
C MET A 120 0.28 11.53 -12.39
N LYS A 121 1.47 11.00 -12.10
CA LYS A 121 2.62 10.93 -12.99
C LYS A 121 2.50 9.73 -13.94
N ASP A 122 2.82 9.98 -15.21
CA ASP A 122 3.07 8.91 -16.17
C ASP A 122 4.40 8.24 -15.85
N LEU A 123 4.35 7.00 -15.38
CA LEU A 123 5.56 6.28 -15.05
C LEU A 123 6.31 5.85 -16.32
N SER A 124 7.63 6.02 -16.28
CA SER A 124 8.54 5.39 -17.24
C SER A 124 8.63 3.88 -16.99
N ARG A 125 9.19 3.12 -17.94
CA ARG A 125 9.38 1.67 -17.78
C ARG A 125 10.23 1.32 -16.55
N VAL A 126 11.25 2.13 -16.27
CA VAL A 126 12.13 1.99 -15.09
C VAL A 126 11.33 2.23 -13.81
N GLU A 127 10.46 3.24 -13.79
CA GLU A 127 9.64 3.53 -12.61
C GLU A 127 8.53 2.49 -12.39
N ILE A 128 8.00 1.90 -13.46
CA ILE A 128 7.08 0.76 -13.38
C ILE A 128 7.79 -0.42 -12.73
N GLU A 129 9.04 -0.72 -13.11
CA GLU A 129 9.86 -1.74 -12.44
C GLU A 129 10.03 -1.40 -10.94
N GLY A 130 10.33 -0.15 -10.59
CA GLY A 130 10.40 0.31 -9.20
C GLY A 130 9.08 0.14 -8.43
N PHE A 131 7.94 0.42 -9.08
CA PHE A 131 6.62 0.18 -8.51
C PHE A 131 6.34 -1.31 -8.28
N ILE A 132 6.75 -2.19 -9.20
CA ILE A 132 6.65 -3.64 -9.04
C ILE A 132 7.46 -4.12 -7.82
N HIS A 133 8.71 -3.65 -7.67
CA HIS A 133 9.53 -3.97 -6.49
C HIS A 133 8.85 -3.54 -5.18
N TYR A 134 8.18 -2.38 -5.16
CA TYR A 134 7.36 -1.97 -4.03
C TYR A 134 6.23 -2.98 -3.72
N LEU A 135 5.48 -3.44 -4.73
CA LEU A 135 4.40 -4.40 -4.53
C LEU A 135 4.93 -5.76 -4.01
N ILE A 136 6.08 -6.21 -4.52
CA ILE A 136 6.76 -7.42 -4.04
C ILE A 136 7.18 -7.24 -2.58
N ALA A 137 7.72 -6.07 -2.21
CA ALA A 137 8.07 -5.76 -0.83
C ALA A 137 6.87 -5.85 0.11
N VAL A 138 5.73 -5.28 -0.28
CA VAL A 138 4.47 -5.36 0.50
C VAL A 138 4.06 -6.83 0.71
N SER A 139 4.20 -7.67 -0.32
CA SER A 139 3.95 -9.12 -0.20
C SER A 139 4.88 -9.78 0.83
N HIS A 140 6.18 -9.48 0.80
CA HIS A 140 7.15 -9.96 1.80
C HIS A 140 6.83 -9.45 3.21
N SER A 141 6.49 -8.16 3.37
CA SER A 141 6.08 -7.57 4.66
C SER A 141 4.87 -8.29 5.26
N ARG A 142 3.85 -8.58 4.44
CA ARG A 142 2.65 -9.33 4.87
C ARG A 142 3.01 -10.74 5.35
N ARG A 143 4.02 -11.35 4.74
CA ARG A 143 4.57 -12.68 5.11
C ARG A 143 5.61 -12.61 6.24
N LYS A 144 5.84 -11.45 6.85
CA LYS A 144 6.85 -11.21 7.90
C LYS A 144 8.30 -11.48 7.45
N GLN A 145 8.54 -11.48 6.15
CA GLN A 145 9.85 -11.64 5.53
C GLN A 145 10.54 -10.27 5.43
N HIS A 146 10.83 -9.66 6.58
CA HIS A 146 11.23 -8.25 6.66
C HIS A 146 12.54 -7.92 5.95
N GLU A 147 13.52 -8.82 5.98
CA GLU A 147 14.80 -8.65 5.25
C GLU A 147 14.59 -8.68 3.73
N GLN A 148 13.71 -9.56 3.24
CA GLN A 148 13.32 -9.60 1.83
C GLN A 148 12.59 -8.31 1.45
N ALA A 149 11.62 -7.89 2.26
CA ALA A 149 10.86 -6.66 2.02
C ALA A 149 11.80 -5.44 1.91
N ILE A 150 12.76 -5.30 2.82
CA ILE A 150 13.72 -4.19 2.80
C ILE A 150 14.57 -4.19 1.52
N ARG A 151 15.04 -5.35 1.02
CA ARG A 151 15.81 -5.42 -0.24
C ARG A 151 14.99 -4.97 -1.44
N GLU A 152 13.73 -5.39 -1.51
CA GLU A 152 12.83 -4.97 -2.57
C GLU A 152 12.51 -3.46 -2.48
N LEU A 153 12.42 -2.91 -1.27
CA LEU A 153 12.21 -1.47 -1.07
C LEU A 153 13.42 -0.62 -1.43
N ASP A 154 14.65 -1.12 -1.21
CA ASP A 154 15.86 -0.47 -1.72
C ASP A 154 15.80 -0.38 -3.24
N ARG A 155 15.46 -1.49 -3.90
CA ARG A 155 15.35 -1.52 -5.36
C ARG A 155 14.23 -0.62 -5.88
N ALA A 156 13.10 -0.59 -5.19
CA ALA A 156 12.01 0.35 -5.49
C ALA A 156 12.46 1.81 -5.37
N ALA A 157 13.24 2.16 -4.34
CA ALA A 157 13.72 3.51 -4.12
C ALA A 157 14.79 3.95 -5.14
N GLU A 158 15.61 3.01 -5.64
CA GLU A 158 16.56 3.27 -6.74
C GLU A 158 15.83 3.61 -8.05
N LEU A 159 14.80 2.84 -8.38
CA LEU A 159 14.12 2.90 -9.68
C LEU A 159 12.98 3.91 -9.74
N TYR A 160 12.30 4.12 -8.61
CA TYR A 160 11.23 5.09 -8.48
C TYR A 160 11.37 5.88 -7.16
N PRO A 161 12.33 6.83 -7.10
CA PRO A 161 12.63 7.57 -5.87
C PRO A 161 11.46 8.40 -5.30
N GLU A 162 10.48 8.79 -6.11
CA GLU A 162 9.32 9.58 -5.64
C GLU A 162 8.15 8.71 -5.16
N ASN A 163 8.30 7.38 -5.10
CA ASN A 163 7.27 6.48 -4.58
C ASN A 163 7.08 6.64 -3.07
N LEU A 164 6.07 7.40 -2.67
CA LEU A 164 5.78 7.66 -1.25
C LEU A 164 5.37 6.41 -0.49
N ASP A 165 4.69 5.47 -1.14
CA ASP A 165 4.26 4.23 -0.50
C ASP A 165 5.43 3.28 -0.22
N ALA A 166 6.41 3.20 -1.14
CA ALA A 166 7.64 2.46 -0.89
C ALA A 166 8.43 3.05 0.28
N ARG A 167 8.54 4.38 0.35
CA ARG A 167 9.24 5.06 1.45
C ARG A 167 8.53 4.88 2.79
N ARG A 168 7.19 4.97 2.80
CA ARG A 168 6.34 4.66 3.96
C ARG A 168 6.61 3.25 4.46
N GLU A 169 6.53 2.27 3.57
CA GLU A 169 6.71 0.86 3.91
C GLU A 169 8.14 0.60 4.43
N PHE A 170 9.15 1.19 3.78
CA PHE A 170 10.55 1.09 4.21
C PHE A 170 10.74 1.59 5.64
N ALA A 171 10.24 2.79 5.93
CA ALA A 171 10.37 3.39 7.24
C ALA A 171 9.68 2.54 8.32
N TRP A 172 8.46 2.07 8.04
CA TRP A 172 7.70 1.25 8.97
C TRP A 172 8.36 -0.11 9.23
N VAL A 173 8.71 -0.86 8.19
CA VAL A 173 9.34 -2.19 8.32
C VAL A 173 10.68 -2.06 9.03
N THR A 174 11.51 -1.10 8.63
CA THR A 174 12.83 -0.88 9.25
C THR A 174 12.70 -0.47 10.71
N ALA A 175 11.70 0.33 11.08
CA ALA A 175 11.50 0.77 12.45
C ALA A 175 10.90 -0.31 13.36
N THR A 176 10.03 -1.19 12.83
CA THR A 176 9.14 -2.02 13.66
C THR A 176 9.33 -3.52 13.50
N ALA A 177 10.02 -4.02 12.47
CA ALA A 177 10.28 -5.46 12.34
C ALA A 177 10.94 -6.00 13.62
N PRO A 178 10.52 -7.15 14.16
CA PRO A 178 11.02 -7.67 15.44
C PRO A 178 12.51 -8.04 15.38
N VAL A 179 12.95 -8.64 14.28
CA VAL A 179 14.34 -9.06 14.05
C VAL A 179 14.81 -8.52 12.71
N LEU A 180 15.91 -7.78 12.73
CA LEU A 180 16.66 -7.31 11.56
C LEU A 180 18.14 -7.39 11.89
N ARG A 181 18.97 -7.84 10.95
CA ARG A 181 20.43 -7.92 11.13
C ARG A 181 21.03 -6.54 11.27
N ASN A 182 20.70 -5.65 10.34
CA ASN A 182 21.22 -4.30 10.26
C ASN A 182 20.06 -3.30 10.20
N ARG A 183 19.62 -2.82 11.36
CA ARG A 183 18.52 -1.85 11.41
C ARG A 183 19.01 -0.45 11.00
N ARG A 184 18.51 0.04 9.87
CA ARG A 184 18.86 1.35 9.29
C ARG A 184 17.95 2.46 9.82
N ASN A 185 18.07 2.76 11.12
CA ASN A 185 17.21 3.74 11.81
C ASN A 185 17.28 5.15 11.18
N THR A 186 18.47 5.59 10.75
CA THR A 186 18.65 6.90 10.08
C THR A 186 17.87 6.95 8.78
N ASP A 187 17.98 5.92 7.94
CA ASP A 187 17.26 5.82 6.67
C ASP A 187 15.75 5.76 6.87
N ALA A 188 15.27 5.07 7.92
CA ALA A 188 13.85 5.02 8.26
C ALA A 188 13.30 6.42 8.62
N ILE A 189 14.06 7.19 9.41
CA ILE A 189 13.71 8.57 9.76
C ILE A 189 13.69 9.45 8.49
N SER A 190 14.73 9.37 7.65
CA SER A 190 14.82 10.16 6.41
C SER A 190 13.67 9.85 5.44
N ASN A 191 13.30 8.58 5.27
CA ASN A 191 12.18 8.19 4.42
C ASN A 191 10.84 8.69 4.97
N ALA A 192 10.60 8.62 6.28
CA ALA A 192 9.37 9.14 6.87
C ALA A 192 9.27 10.67 6.75
N LEU A 193 10.37 11.40 6.97
CA LEU A 193 10.43 12.85 6.79
C LEU A 193 10.17 13.27 5.33
N PHE A 194 10.77 12.58 4.37
CA PHE A 194 10.55 12.84 2.94
C PHE A 194 9.06 12.78 2.55
N VAL A 195 8.32 11.84 3.14
CA VAL A 195 6.88 11.71 2.91
C VAL A 195 6.13 12.86 3.61
N LEU A 196 6.49 13.22 4.85
CA LEU A 196 5.84 14.31 5.59
C LEU A 196 6.04 15.70 4.96
N GLU A 197 7.16 15.90 4.26
CA GLU A 197 7.39 17.13 3.48
C GLU A 197 6.38 17.30 2.34
N ARG A 198 5.78 16.20 1.86
CA ARG A 198 4.83 16.18 0.74
C ARG A 198 3.38 16.03 1.19
N ALA A 199 3.14 15.32 2.29
CA ALA A 199 1.81 15.08 2.82
C ALA A 199 1.79 15.03 4.35
N ASP A 200 0.93 15.85 4.96
CA ASP A 200 0.65 15.76 6.40
C ASP A 200 -0.28 14.57 6.67
N ASP A 201 0.30 13.43 7.01
CA ASP A 201 -0.38 12.15 7.20
C ASP A 201 -0.10 11.60 8.62
N PRO A 202 -1.14 11.33 9.43
CA PRO A 202 -0.95 10.87 10.81
C PRO A 202 -0.31 9.48 10.91
N ASP A 203 -0.55 8.60 9.95
CA ASP A 203 0.04 7.26 9.92
C ASP A 203 1.55 7.35 9.62
N ILE A 204 1.97 8.32 8.80
CA ILE A 204 3.41 8.60 8.62
C ILE A 204 4.03 9.24 9.86
N ARG A 205 3.34 10.17 10.53
CA ARG A 205 3.85 10.75 11.79
C ARG A 205 4.09 9.68 12.84
N ASP A 206 3.16 8.73 12.96
CA ASP A 206 3.34 7.58 13.84
C ASP A 206 4.47 6.63 13.37
N THR A 207 4.68 6.48 12.06
CA THR A 207 5.83 5.77 11.50
C THR A 207 7.15 6.46 11.85
N LEU A 208 7.21 7.80 11.74
CA LEU A 208 8.36 8.60 12.16
C LEU A 208 8.60 8.47 13.67
N ALA A 209 7.53 8.45 14.47
CA ALA A 209 7.62 8.20 15.90
C ALA A 209 8.26 6.83 16.20
N ALA A 210 7.82 5.77 15.50
CA ALA A 210 8.42 4.45 15.61
C ALA A 210 9.89 4.43 15.20
N ALA A 211 10.26 5.14 14.12
CA ALA A 211 11.65 5.25 13.67
C ALA A 211 12.52 5.99 14.69
N HIS A 212 12.02 7.08 15.27
CA HIS A 212 12.69 7.79 16.36
C HIS A 212 12.87 6.94 17.62
N ALA A 213 11.82 6.24 18.07
CA ALA A 213 11.89 5.34 19.21
C ALA A 213 12.91 4.21 18.95
N SER A 214 12.89 3.63 17.75
CA SER A 214 13.85 2.60 17.34
C SER A 214 15.30 3.08 17.35
N ALA A 215 15.52 4.39 17.18
CA ALA A 215 16.81 5.06 17.30
C ALA A 215 17.15 5.51 18.74
N GLY A 216 16.33 5.17 19.73
CA GLY A 216 16.49 5.60 21.14
C GLY A 216 16.08 7.05 21.40
N ARG A 217 15.49 7.75 20.42
CA ARG A 217 15.11 9.17 20.53
C ARG A 217 13.66 9.30 21.01
N PHE A 218 13.39 8.84 22.23
CA PHE A 218 12.02 8.75 22.77
C PHE A 218 11.31 10.10 22.88
N ASP A 219 12.03 11.18 23.20
CA ASP A 219 11.44 12.53 23.25
C ASP A 219 10.88 12.97 21.90
N LEU A 220 11.56 12.65 20.79
CA LEU A 220 11.06 12.92 19.45
C LEU A 220 9.89 11.99 19.13
N ALA A 221 10.00 10.71 19.48
CA ALA A 221 8.93 9.73 19.24
C ALA A 221 7.61 10.13 19.91
N ILE A 222 7.67 10.58 21.18
CA ILE A 222 6.50 11.03 21.95
C ILE A 222 5.88 12.27 21.29
N ARG A 223 6.68 13.21 20.79
CA ARG A 223 6.17 14.40 20.08
C ARG A 223 5.42 14.01 18.82
N GLU A 224 6.02 13.18 17.97
CA GLU A 224 5.43 12.80 16.69
C GLU A 224 4.15 11.96 16.87
N VAL A 225 4.13 11.00 17.79
CA VAL A 225 2.92 10.19 18.03
C VAL A 225 1.79 11.01 18.65
N ARG A 226 2.10 12.02 19.49
CA ARG A 226 1.09 12.96 20.01
C ARG A 226 0.51 13.83 18.89
N ALA A 227 1.33 14.29 17.95
CA ALA A 227 0.86 14.98 16.76
C ALA A 227 -0.03 14.08 15.88
N ALA A 228 0.34 12.81 15.70
CA ALA A 228 -0.50 11.82 15.01
C ALA A 228 -1.86 11.62 15.69
N ILE A 229 -1.91 11.54 17.02
CA ILE A 229 -3.15 11.41 17.80
C ILE A 229 -4.06 12.64 17.65
N ALA A 230 -3.46 13.83 17.66
CA ALA A 230 -4.16 15.11 17.57
C ALA A 230 -4.67 15.43 16.15
N SER A 231 -4.15 14.75 15.12
CA SER A 231 -4.55 14.99 13.74
C SER A 231 -6.04 14.75 13.52
N GLY A 232 -6.69 15.65 12.77
CA GLY A 232 -8.07 15.50 12.32
C GLY A 232 -8.28 14.35 11.34
N TRP A 233 -7.22 13.92 10.65
CA TRP A 233 -7.25 12.80 9.70
C TRP A 233 -7.11 11.43 10.37
N ALA A 234 -6.75 11.37 11.65
CA ALA A 234 -6.65 10.10 12.36
C ALA A 234 -8.06 9.51 12.60
N SER A 235 -8.25 8.23 12.28
CA SER A 235 -9.49 7.52 12.63
C SER A 235 -9.49 7.13 14.12
N ARG A 236 -10.65 6.75 14.66
CA ARG A 236 -10.73 6.28 16.04
C ARG A 236 -9.90 5.02 16.25
N GLU A 237 -9.93 4.12 15.28
CA GLU A 237 -9.21 2.84 15.25
C GLU A 237 -7.70 3.07 15.20
N ALA A 238 -7.24 4.01 14.36
CA ALA A 238 -5.83 4.37 14.26
C ALA A 238 -5.28 4.93 15.59
N ARG A 239 -6.05 5.83 16.24
CA ARG A 239 -5.68 6.41 17.54
C ARG A 239 -5.47 5.37 18.64
N VAL A 240 -6.12 4.21 18.56
CA VAL A 240 -5.85 3.11 19.51
C VAL A 240 -4.41 2.64 19.39
N GLY A 241 -3.94 2.36 18.16
CA GLY A 241 -2.56 1.96 17.90
C GLY A 241 -1.55 3.03 18.30
N TYR A 242 -1.86 4.31 18.03
CA TYR A 242 -0.98 5.43 18.40
C TYR A 242 -0.83 5.57 19.92
N ARG A 243 -1.93 5.45 20.67
CA ARG A 243 -1.88 5.51 22.13
C ARG A 243 -1.13 4.33 22.74
N GLN A 244 -1.27 3.13 22.17
CA GLN A 244 -0.50 1.96 22.60
C GLN A 244 1.01 2.19 22.40
N ARG A 245 1.41 2.73 21.24
CA ARG A 245 2.82 3.07 20.96
C ARG A 245 3.32 4.21 21.83
N LEU A 246 2.51 5.24 22.06
CA LEU A 246 2.83 6.33 22.99
C LEU A 246 3.15 5.80 24.39
N ALA A 247 2.32 4.91 24.94
CA ALA A 247 2.55 4.32 26.26
C ALA A 247 3.87 3.53 26.35
N LEU A 248 4.29 2.87 25.26
CA LEU A 248 5.61 2.22 25.19
C LEU A 248 6.73 3.26 25.17
N TYR A 249 6.60 4.31 24.36
CA TYR A 249 7.63 5.34 24.21
C TYR A 249 7.82 6.15 25.50
N GLU A 250 6.74 6.43 26.24
CA GLU A 250 6.80 7.07 27.56
C GLU A 250 7.54 6.22 28.62
N GLN A 251 7.65 4.90 28.39
CA GLN A 251 8.43 3.98 29.23
C GLN A 251 9.85 3.73 28.68
N GLY A 252 10.27 4.45 27.63
CA GLY A 252 11.54 4.20 26.95
C GLY A 252 11.60 2.83 26.24
N ARG A 253 10.45 2.27 25.86
CA ARG A 253 10.34 0.97 25.19
C ARG A 253 10.00 1.14 23.72
N VAL A 254 10.69 0.41 22.86
CA VAL A 254 10.42 0.43 21.42
C VAL A 254 9.23 -0.45 21.06
N TYR A 255 8.44 -0.04 20.07
CA TYR A 255 7.44 -0.91 19.47
C TYR A 255 8.10 -1.87 18.47
N ARG A 256 7.69 -3.13 18.52
CA ARG A 256 8.03 -4.16 17.54
C ARG A 256 6.74 -4.86 17.10
N GLN A 257 6.63 -5.17 15.82
CA GLN A 257 5.52 -5.97 15.32
C GLN A 257 5.56 -7.36 15.98
N PRO A 258 4.40 -7.96 16.26
CA PRO A 258 4.34 -9.32 16.78
C PRO A 258 5.06 -10.30 15.85
N VAL A 259 5.89 -11.17 16.44
CA VAL A 259 6.41 -12.36 15.75
C VAL A 259 5.25 -13.34 15.62
N ARG A 260 5.09 -13.96 14.46
CA ARG A 260 4.18 -15.10 14.36
C ARG A 260 4.88 -16.25 15.10
N GLU A 261 4.38 -16.63 16.26
CA GLU A 261 4.65 -17.98 16.77
C GLU A 261 4.12 -18.93 15.70
N LEU A 262 5.03 -19.63 15.01
CA LEU A 262 4.62 -20.81 14.28
C LEU A 262 4.10 -21.74 15.36
N GLU A 263 2.80 -22.00 15.38
CA GLU A 263 2.25 -23.06 16.20
C GLU A 263 3.03 -24.34 15.86
N GLU A 264 3.93 -24.76 16.75
CA GLU A 264 4.44 -26.12 16.80
C GLU A 264 3.26 -27.01 17.20
N GLY A 265 2.42 -27.29 16.23
CA GLY A 265 1.16 -28.00 16.38
C GLY A 265 0.75 -28.59 15.05
N GLY A 266 1.65 -29.36 14.43
CA GLY A 266 1.26 -30.27 13.36
C GLY A 266 0.07 -31.12 13.80
N PRO A 267 -0.85 -31.47 12.89
CA PRO A 267 -2.05 -32.20 13.24
C PRO A 267 -1.67 -33.49 13.97
N LYS A 268 -2.12 -33.62 15.23
CA LYS A 268 -2.13 -34.91 15.90
C LYS A 268 -3.07 -35.79 15.11
N ASP A 269 -2.52 -36.78 14.42
CA ASP A 269 -3.26 -37.91 13.89
C ASP A 269 -4.19 -38.44 14.99
N GLN A 270 -5.48 -38.17 14.84
CA GLN A 270 -6.52 -38.91 15.52
C GLN A 270 -7.00 -39.99 14.55
N GLU A 271 -6.19 -41.03 14.38
CA GLU A 271 -6.71 -42.34 14.02
C GLU A 271 -7.55 -42.84 15.20
N ARG A 272 -8.86 -42.63 15.13
CA ARG A 272 -9.82 -43.43 15.89
C ARG A 272 -10.15 -44.67 15.07
N ARG A 273 -9.89 -45.80 15.71
CA ARG A 273 -10.52 -47.11 15.48
C ARG A 273 -12.04 -47.03 15.41
#